data_AF-A0A7C4TVQ0-F1
#
_entry.id   AF-A0A7C4TVQ0-F1
#
_cell.length_a   1.000
_cell.length_b   1.000
_cell.length_c   1.000
_cell.angle_alpha   90.00
_cell.angle_beta   90.00
_cell.angle_gamma   90.00
#
_symmetry.space_group_name_H-M   'P 1'
#
loop_
_entity.id
_entity.type
_entity.pdbx_description
1 polymer ?
#
loop_
_entity_poly.entity_id
_entity_poly.type
_entity_poly.pdbx_seq_one_letter_code
_entity_poly.pdbx_strand_id
1 'polypeptide(L)'
;MSELIQEFQGKTLREWEEWYLKKKPDAIRNATEKILQKVKELKNALNKIDRATVEQWVRDLVIVKTFAGLRFQEAILKKGAEIKGTNYRLAEPDEESKGIDGYIGGIPVSIKPHTYEVKTALPEHIETKIIYYRKIDDGIEVDYGEIL
;
A
#
# COMPACT_ATOMS: atom_id res chain seq x y z
N MET A 1 -28.11 3.43 3.19
CA MET A 1 -28.45 2.89 4.54
C MET A 1 -28.79 4.02 5.50
N SER A 2 -28.02 5.11 5.55
CA SER A 2 -28.26 6.26 6.43
C SER A 2 -29.59 7.01 6.20
N GLU A 3 -30.23 6.84 5.04
CA GLU A 3 -31.58 7.38 4.80
C GLU A 3 -32.68 6.51 5.44
N LEU A 4 -32.45 5.19 5.54
CA LEU A 4 -33.44 4.26 6.09
C LEU A 4 -33.63 4.41 7.60
N ILE A 5 -32.60 4.89 8.32
CA ILE A 5 -32.71 5.16 9.76
C ILE A 5 -33.59 6.39 10.03
N GLN A 6 -33.70 7.32 9.08
CA GLN A 6 -34.58 8.50 9.21
C GLN A 6 -36.06 8.11 9.03
N GLU A 7 -36.33 7.03 8.28
CA GLU A 7 -37.68 6.50 8.08
C GLU A 7 -38.13 5.53 9.19
N PHE A 8 -37.19 4.98 9.96
CA PHE A 8 -37.48 4.01 11.01
C PHE A 8 -37.86 4.71 12.32
N GLN A 9 -39.08 4.47 12.79
CA GLN A 9 -39.61 5.11 14.00
C GLN A 9 -39.45 4.26 15.28
N GLY A 10 -38.99 3.02 15.17
CA GLY A 10 -38.74 2.15 16.31
C GLY A 10 -37.47 2.53 17.07
N LYS A 11 -37.21 1.85 18.18
CA LYS A 11 -36.07 2.12 19.06
C LYS A 11 -35.20 0.89 19.32
N THR A 12 -35.66 -0.30 18.94
CA THR A 12 -34.98 -1.57 19.21
C THR A 12 -34.49 -2.24 17.93
N LEU A 13 -33.46 -3.08 18.06
CA LEU A 13 -32.93 -3.88 16.96
C LEU A 13 -33.99 -4.81 16.37
N ARG A 14 -34.84 -5.39 17.21
CA ARG A 14 -35.91 -6.29 16.77
C ARG A 14 -36.93 -5.55 15.90
N GLU A 15 -37.39 -4.37 16.33
CA GLU A 15 -38.29 -3.53 15.54
C GLU A 15 -37.63 -3.14 14.20
N TRP A 16 -36.32 -2.87 14.20
CA TRP A 16 -35.56 -2.56 12.99
C TRP A 16 -35.55 -3.74 12.03
N GLU A 17 -35.27 -4.94 12.50
CA GLU A 17 -35.26 -6.16 11.70
C GLU A 17 -36.64 -6.44 11.08
N GLU A 18 -37.70 -6.40 11.89
CA GLU A 18 -39.07 -6.60 11.42
C GLU A 18 -39.48 -5.54 10.37
N TRP A 19 -39.19 -4.27 10.63
CA TRP A 19 -39.48 -3.17 9.70
C TRP A 19 -38.70 -3.28 8.39
N TYR A 20 -37.40 -3.57 8.48
CA TYR A 20 -36.51 -3.66 7.33
C TYR A 20 -36.86 -4.85 6.45
N LEU A 21 -37.11 -6.03 7.04
CA LEU A 21 -37.51 -7.23 6.31
C LEU A 21 -38.90 -7.08 5.70
N LYS A 22 -39.83 -6.35 6.32
CA LYS A 22 -41.12 -6.03 5.68
C LYS A 22 -40.93 -5.14 4.44
N LYS A 23 -40.05 -4.15 4.51
CA LYS A 23 -39.75 -3.23 3.39
C LYS A 23 -38.92 -3.89 2.28
N LYS A 24 -38.08 -4.86 2.64
CA LYS A 24 -37.15 -5.59 1.75
C LYS A 24 -37.12 -7.09 2.08
N PRO A 25 -38.18 -7.85 1.75
CA PRO A 25 -38.34 -9.25 2.20
C PRO A 25 -37.22 -10.17 1.72
N ASP A 26 -36.68 -9.93 0.54
CA ASP A 26 -35.61 -10.74 -0.04
C ASP A 26 -34.20 -10.17 0.20
N ALA A 27 -34.03 -9.06 0.93
CA ALA A 27 -32.72 -8.39 1.02
C ALA A 27 -31.63 -9.32 1.55
N ILE A 28 -31.91 -10.08 2.60
CA ILE A 28 -30.95 -11.01 3.19
C ILE A 28 -30.65 -12.14 2.21
N ARG A 29 -31.68 -12.83 1.68
CA ARG A 29 -31.51 -13.92 0.72
C ARG A 29 -30.70 -13.47 -0.51
N ASN A 30 -31.05 -12.34 -1.10
CA ASN A 30 -30.36 -11.79 -2.26
C ASN A 30 -28.91 -11.39 -1.96
N ALA A 31 -28.64 -10.82 -0.77
CA ALA A 31 -27.28 -10.52 -0.35
C ALA A 31 -26.46 -11.81 -0.14
N THR A 32 -27.06 -12.81 0.51
CA THR A 32 -26.46 -14.14 0.71
C THR A 32 -26.08 -14.79 -0.61
N GLU A 33 -26.99 -14.86 -1.59
CA GLU A 33 -26.70 -15.45 -2.90
C GLU A 33 -25.58 -14.70 -3.64
N LYS A 34 -25.58 -13.37 -3.58
CA LYS A 34 -24.51 -12.56 -4.17
C LYS A 34 -23.15 -12.87 -3.52
N ILE A 35 -23.11 -12.97 -2.19
CA ILE A 35 -21.88 -13.29 -1.46
C ILE A 35 -21.42 -14.71 -1.79
N LEU A 36 -22.32 -15.70 -1.78
CA LEU A 36 -21.99 -17.08 -2.15
C LEU A 36 -21.41 -17.17 -3.56
N GLN A 37 -21.98 -16.43 -4.52
CA GLN A 37 -21.45 -16.34 -5.87
C GLN A 37 -20.03 -15.74 -5.89
N LYS A 38 -19.76 -14.68 -5.12
CA LYS A 38 -18.40 -14.11 -4.98
C LYS A 38 -17.41 -15.07 -4.31
N VAL A 39 -17.84 -15.82 -3.31
CA VAL A 39 -17.03 -16.86 -2.67
C VAL A 39 -16.70 -17.97 -3.67
N LYS A 40 -17.66 -18.38 -4.51
CA LYS A 40 -17.43 -19.36 -5.58
C LYS A 40 -16.45 -18.85 -6.64
N GLU A 41 -16.58 -17.59 -7.05
CA GLU A 41 -15.63 -16.93 -7.97
C GLU A 41 -14.22 -16.92 -7.38
N LEU A 42 -14.08 -16.56 -6.09
CA LEU A 42 -12.79 -16.59 -5.39
C LEU A 42 -12.21 -18.00 -5.36
N LYS A 43 -13.00 -19.01 -4.98
CA LYS A 43 -12.56 -20.42 -4.99
C LYS A 43 -12.08 -20.86 -6.37
N ASN A 44 -12.81 -20.49 -7.42
CA ASN A 44 -12.43 -20.79 -8.79
C ASN A 44 -11.15 -20.08 -9.21
N ALA A 45 -10.92 -18.85 -8.76
CA ALA A 45 -9.67 -18.12 -9.00
C ALA A 45 -8.49 -18.77 -8.27
N LEU A 46 -8.68 -19.18 -7.00
CA LEU A 46 -7.66 -19.89 -6.23
C LEU A 46 -7.26 -21.20 -6.90
N ASN A 47 -8.21 -21.95 -7.46
CA ASN A 47 -7.93 -23.18 -8.20
C ASN A 47 -7.10 -22.98 -9.48
N LYS A 48 -7.02 -21.74 -10.00
CA LYS A 48 -6.17 -21.40 -11.16
C LYS A 48 -4.73 -21.06 -10.75
N ILE A 49 -4.46 -20.90 -9.46
CA ILE A 49 -3.13 -20.62 -8.95
C ILE A 49 -2.42 -21.95 -8.73
N ASP A 50 -1.35 -22.16 -9.48
CA ASP A 50 -0.49 -23.33 -9.37
C ASP A 50 0.92 -22.95 -8.89
N ARG A 51 1.77 -23.97 -8.72
CA ARG A 51 3.16 -23.78 -8.28
C ARG A 51 3.92 -22.82 -9.21
N ALA A 52 3.71 -22.91 -10.52
CA ALA A 52 4.40 -22.06 -11.49
C ALA A 52 3.99 -20.58 -11.35
N THR A 53 2.70 -20.31 -11.16
CA THR A 53 2.18 -18.98 -10.89
C THR A 53 2.79 -18.39 -9.62
N VAL A 54 2.87 -19.19 -8.55
CA VAL A 54 3.50 -18.76 -7.29
C VAL A 54 4.99 -18.53 -7.46
N GLU A 55 5.70 -19.41 -8.17
CA GLU A 55 7.14 -19.27 -8.42
C GLU A 55 7.46 -18.01 -9.23
N GLN A 56 6.67 -17.70 -10.26
CA GLN A 56 6.81 -16.45 -11.02
C GLN A 56 6.58 -15.23 -10.12
N TRP A 57 5.54 -15.26 -9.29
CA TRP A 57 5.28 -14.17 -8.37
C TRP A 57 6.41 -13.97 -7.36
N VAL A 58 6.94 -15.05 -6.79
CA VAL A 58 8.11 -15.01 -5.89
C VAL A 58 9.33 -14.47 -6.62
N ARG A 59 9.57 -14.87 -7.87
CA ARG A 59 10.66 -14.34 -8.68
C ARG A 59 10.53 -12.84 -8.90
N ASP A 60 9.33 -12.35 -9.22
CA ASP A 60 9.08 -10.93 -9.39
C ASP A 60 9.30 -10.15 -8.09
N LEU A 61 8.90 -10.72 -6.95
CA LEU A 61 9.12 -10.13 -5.64
C LEU A 61 10.60 -10.10 -5.24
N VAL A 62 11.31 -11.21 -5.39
CA VAL A 62 12.68 -11.37 -4.87
C VAL A 62 13.72 -10.79 -5.80
N ILE A 63 13.57 -10.96 -7.11
CA ILE A 63 14.58 -10.56 -8.10
C ILE A 63 14.24 -9.21 -8.69
N VAL A 64 13.06 -9.09 -9.31
CA VAL A 64 12.72 -7.89 -10.09
C VAL A 64 12.51 -6.70 -9.17
N LYS A 65 11.66 -6.84 -8.14
CA LYS A 65 11.30 -5.74 -7.24
C LYS A 65 12.49 -5.30 -6.38
N THR A 66 13.31 -6.24 -5.90
CA THR A 66 14.53 -5.92 -5.15
C THR A 66 15.52 -5.15 -6.01
N PHE A 67 15.86 -5.66 -7.20
CA PHE A 67 16.79 -4.98 -8.10
C PHE A 67 16.30 -3.58 -8.48
N ALA A 68 15.03 -3.45 -8.89
CA ALA A 68 14.45 -2.15 -9.21
C ALA A 68 14.50 -1.18 -8.01
N GLY A 69 14.18 -1.66 -6.80
CA GLY A 69 14.28 -0.88 -5.57
C GLY A 69 15.69 -0.34 -5.34
N LEU A 70 16.71 -1.21 -5.40
CA LEU A 70 18.11 -0.85 -5.22
C LEU A 70 18.59 0.17 -6.28
N ARG A 71 18.17 0.00 -7.55
CA ARG A 71 18.51 0.94 -8.62
C ARG A 71 17.87 2.31 -8.42
N PHE A 72 16.62 2.37 -7.95
CA PHE A 72 15.95 3.63 -7.65
C PHE A 72 16.59 4.32 -6.45
N GLN A 73 16.86 3.58 -5.37
CA GLN A 73 17.54 4.09 -4.18
C GLN A 73 18.86 4.77 -4.55
N GLU A 74 19.72 4.08 -5.32
CA GLU A 74 21.00 4.65 -5.77
C GLU A 74 20.80 5.90 -6.65
N ALA A 75 19.88 5.85 -7.62
CA ALA A 75 19.64 6.97 -8.53
C ALA A 75 19.12 8.22 -7.81
N ILE A 76 18.22 8.04 -6.84
CA ILE A 76 17.66 9.11 -6.01
C ILE A 76 18.74 9.74 -5.14
N LEU A 77 19.54 8.93 -4.44
CA LEU A 77 20.64 9.44 -3.62
C LEU A 77 21.64 10.24 -4.45
N LYS A 78 22.04 9.69 -5.60
CA LYS A 78 22.97 10.34 -6.52
C LYS A 78 22.43 11.68 -7.00
N LYS A 79 21.16 11.75 -7.43
CA LYS A 79 20.58 12.99 -7.94
C LYS A 79 20.38 14.03 -6.82
N GLY A 80 19.95 13.61 -5.62
CA GLY A 80 19.85 14.51 -4.47
C GLY A 80 21.20 15.11 -4.06
N ALA A 81 22.27 14.31 -4.11
CA ALA A 81 23.64 14.78 -3.86
C ALA A 81 24.15 15.75 -4.93
N GLU A 82 23.84 15.48 -6.20
CA GLU A 82 24.13 16.41 -7.32
C GLU A 82 23.44 17.76 -7.12
N ILE A 83 22.13 17.77 -6.81
CA ILE A 83 21.37 19.01 -6.56
C ILE A 83 21.97 19.81 -5.40
N LYS A 84 22.43 19.13 -4.35
CA LYS A 84 23.02 19.76 -3.15
C LYS A 84 24.52 20.09 -3.28
N GLY A 85 25.17 19.68 -4.37
CA GLY A 85 26.62 19.86 -4.54
C GLY A 85 27.46 19.09 -3.51
N THR A 86 27.03 17.88 -3.13
CA THR A 86 27.69 17.05 -2.12
C THR A 86 27.86 15.60 -2.60
N ASN A 87 28.33 14.71 -1.74
CA ASN A 87 28.50 13.28 -2.02
C ASN A 87 27.30 12.45 -1.51
N TYR A 88 27.15 11.22 -2.00
CA TYR A 88 26.20 10.24 -1.46
C TYR A 88 26.88 8.92 -1.11
N ARG A 89 26.21 8.12 -0.28
CA ARG A 89 26.50 6.69 -0.12
C ARG A 89 25.24 5.89 0.17
N LEU A 90 25.26 4.60 -0.14
CA LEU A 90 24.26 3.64 0.32
C LEU A 90 24.44 3.36 1.81
N ALA A 91 23.37 2.87 2.42
CA ALA A 91 23.37 2.41 3.80
C ALA A 91 24.04 1.04 3.92
N GLU A 92 24.67 0.79 5.07
CA GLU A 92 25.11 -0.55 5.47
C GLU A 92 23.92 -1.36 6.02
N PRO A 93 23.99 -2.70 6.07
CA PRO A 93 22.87 -3.53 6.54
C PRO A 93 22.31 -3.14 7.92
N ASP A 94 23.18 -2.78 8.86
CA ASP A 94 22.79 -2.34 10.20
C ASP A 94 22.09 -0.96 10.20
N GLU A 95 22.36 -0.12 9.20
CA GLU A 95 21.71 1.17 9.00
C GLU A 95 20.37 1.01 8.30
N GLU A 96 20.29 0.14 7.28
CA GLU A 96 19.02 -0.22 6.62
C GLU A 96 18.03 -0.82 7.61
N SER A 97 18.49 -1.62 8.57
CA SER A 97 17.65 -2.16 9.64
C SER A 97 16.99 -1.10 10.53
N LYS A 98 17.52 0.13 10.51
CA LYS A 98 16.99 1.31 11.22
C LYS A 98 16.18 2.23 10.32
N GLY A 99 15.91 1.81 9.08
CA GLY A 99 15.15 2.59 8.09
C GLY A 99 15.97 3.66 7.38
N ILE A 100 17.31 3.56 7.37
CA ILE A 100 18.16 4.45 6.59
C ILE A 100 18.48 3.76 5.27
N ASP A 101 18.04 4.33 4.15
CA ASP A 101 18.32 3.78 2.82
C ASP A 101 19.62 4.38 2.22
N GLY A 102 20.09 5.50 2.76
CA GLY A 102 21.40 6.04 2.42
C GLY A 102 21.64 7.41 3.00
N TYR A 103 22.70 8.05 2.52
CA TYR A 103 23.14 9.36 2.99
C TYR A 103 23.39 10.31 1.83
N ILE A 104 22.99 11.57 2.02
CA ILE A 104 23.28 12.69 1.12
C ILE A 104 24.03 13.76 1.93
N GLY A 105 25.33 13.93 1.67
CA GLY A 105 26.18 14.87 2.41
C GLY A 105 26.22 14.61 3.92
N GLY A 106 26.13 13.34 4.33
CA GLY A 106 26.09 12.93 5.75
C GLY A 106 24.70 12.96 6.39
N ILE A 107 23.66 13.40 5.68
CA ILE A 107 22.28 13.38 6.17
C ILE A 107 21.66 12.00 5.89
N PRO A 108 21.22 11.24 6.92
CA PRO A 108 20.53 9.97 6.71
C PRO A 108 19.15 10.23 6.11
N VAL A 109 18.82 9.47 5.06
CA VAL A 109 17.53 9.55 4.38
C VAL A 109 16.90 8.19 4.23
N SER A 110 15.58 8.16 4.27
CA SER A 110 14.78 7.02 3.84
C SER A 110 14.11 7.34 2.52
N ILE A 111 14.01 6.38 1.62
CA ILE A 111 13.44 6.53 0.28
C ILE A 111 12.20 5.65 0.19
N LYS A 112 11.03 6.29 0.07
CA LYS A 112 9.75 5.57 0.08
C LYS A 112 8.90 5.94 -1.14
N PRO A 113 8.14 4.99 -1.70
CA PRO A 113 7.16 5.34 -2.71
C PRO A 113 6.06 6.19 -2.07
N HIS A 114 5.46 7.12 -2.81
CA HIS A 114 4.37 7.99 -2.33
C HIS A 114 3.15 7.19 -1.80
N THR A 115 2.97 5.94 -2.23
CA THR A 115 1.92 5.05 -1.67
C THR A 115 2.16 4.67 -0.21
N TYR A 116 3.35 4.95 0.34
CA TYR A 116 3.67 4.81 1.75
C TYR A 116 3.03 5.93 2.59
N GLU A 117 3.05 7.17 2.11
CA GLU A 117 2.50 8.34 2.79
C GLU A 117 1.01 8.18 3.14
N VAL A 118 0.24 7.54 2.26
CA VAL A 118 -1.21 7.35 2.40
C VAL A 118 -1.56 6.23 3.40
N LYS A 119 -0.58 5.41 3.82
CA LYS A 119 -0.80 4.30 4.76
C LYS A 119 -0.68 4.78 6.20
N THR A 120 -1.73 5.43 6.71
CA THR A 120 -1.93 5.77 8.13
C THR A 120 -1.87 4.58 9.11
N ALA A 121 -1.84 3.35 8.60
CA ALA A 121 -1.80 2.11 9.38
C ALA A 121 -0.37 1.58 9.66
N LEU A 122 0.69 2.23 9.17
CA LEU A 122 2.07 1.79 9.44
C LEU A 122 2.64 2.61 10.62
N PRO A 123 2.79 2.00 11.81
CA PRO A 123 3.29 2.68 13.02
C PRO A 123 4.82 2.79 13.02
N GLU A 124 5.45 2.96 11.86
CA GLU A 124 6.90 3.13 11.79
C GLU A 124 7.23 4.58 12.13
N HIS A 125 7.77 4.80 13.33
CA HIS A 125 8.47 6.04 13.66
C HIS A 125 9.81 6.05 12.89
N ILE A 126 9.79 6.66 11.71
CA ILE A 126 10.98 6.90 10.92
C ILE A 126 11.59 8.22 11.41
N GLU A 127 12.67 8.15 12.18
CA GLU A 127 13.39 9.33 12.71
C GLU A 127 14.27 10.03 11.64
N THR A 128 14.24 9.55 10.41
CA THR A 128 15.09 10.00 9.31
C THR A 128 14.28 10.77 8.27
N LYS A 129 14.94 11.64 7.50
CA LYS A 129 14.26 12.44 6.48
C LYS A 129 13.77 11.53 5.36
N ILE A 130 12.51 11.66 4.96
CA ILE A 130 11.93 10.81 3.91
C ILE A 130 11.96 11.55 2.57
N ILE A 131 12.52 10.91 1.56
CA ILE A 131 12.43 11.30 0.16
C ILE A 131 11.35 10.44 -0.48
N TYR A 132 10.31 11.08 -1.01
CA TYR A 132 9.24 10.36 -1.69
C TYR A 132 9.50 10.24 -3.18
N TYR A 133 9.10 9.11 -3.76
CA TYR A 133 9.11 8.94 -5.21
C TYR A 133 7.82 8.35 -5.75
N ARG A 134 7.52 8.63 -7.01
CA ARG A 134 6.41 8.07 -7.78
C ARG A 134 6.95 7.49 -9.07
N LYS A 135 6.54 6.26 -9.40
CA LYS A 135 6.81 5.68 -10.71
C LYS A 135 5.87 6.30 -11.74
N ILE A 136 6.43 6.71 -12.87
CA ILE A 136 5.73 7.19 -14.05
C ILE A 136 6.14 6.32 -15.25
N ASP A 137 5.46 6.44 -16.38
CA ASP A 137 5.65 5.52 -17.52
C ASP A 137 7.11 5.46 -18.00
N ASP A 138 7.78 6.62 -18.05
CA ASP A 138 9.15 6.75 -18.57
C ASP A 138 10.21 7.01 -17.47
N GLY A 139 9.90 6.76 -16.19
CA GLY A 139 10.87 6.97 -15.12
C GLY A 139 10.31 7.08 -13.70
N ILE A 140 10.96 7.92 -12.89
CA ILE A 140 10.53 8.23 -11.53
C ILE A 140 10.51 9.73 -11.31
N GLU A 141 9.45 10.21 -10.68
CA GLU A 141 9.34 11.55 -10.12
C GLU A 141 9.76 11.47 -8.64
N VAL A 142 10.53 12.44 -8.16
CA VAL A 142 11.15 12.40 -6.82
C VAL A 142 10.98 13.76 -6.14
N ASP A 143 10.52 13.74 -4.89
CA ASP A 143 10.37 14.91 -4.04
C ASP A 143 11.52 14.98 -3.04
N TYR A 144 12.35 16.02 -3.18
CA TYR A 144 13.50 16.30 -2.32
C TYR A 144 13.24 17.40 -1.28
N GLY A 145 11.99 17.84 -1.08
CA GLY A 145 11.64 18.98 -0.22
C GLY A 145 12.20 18.89 1.21
N GLU A 146 12.31 17.70 1.78
CA GLU A 146 12.85 17.49 3.14
C GLU A 146 14.38 17.68 3.24
N ILE A 147 15.11 17.58 2.12
CA ILE A 147 16.59 17.54 2.11
C ILE A 147 17.26 18.79 1.49
N LEU A 148 16.48 19.58 0.73
CA LEU A 148 16.86 20.85 0.11
C LEU A 148 16.60 22.03 1.05
#